data_AF-A0A9P0B0R8-F1
#
_entry.id   AF-A0A9P0B0R8-F1
#
_cell.length_a   1.000
_cell.length_b   1.000
_cell.length_c   1.000
_cell.angle_alpha   90.00
_cell.angle_beta   90.00
_cell.angle_gamma   90.00
#
_symmetry.space_group_name_H-M   'P 1'
#
loop_
_entity.id
_entity.type
_entity.pdbx_description
1 polymer ?
#
loop_
_entity_poly.entity_id
_entity_poly.type
_entity_poly.pdbx_seq_one_letter_code
_entity_poly.pdbx_strand_id
1 'polypeptide(L)'
;MSVSQFLEGLPSYNENNFSKFHVDSNSRSSLKRPSVYVPTREYPSEQIIVTEKTSILLKYMQQHWDKKVSSSVKKRDLTTDEEPSRKRPRSEYPS
;
A
#
# COMPACT_ATOMS: atom_id res chain seq x y z
N MET A 1 -13.77 -22.46 -26.49
CA MET A 1 -14.18 -21.34 -25.62
C MET A 1 -14.12 -20.08 -26.45
N SER A 2 -15.27 -19.40 -26.66
CA SER A 2 -15.28 -18.10 -27.31
C SER A 2 -14.96 -17.00 -26.30
N VAL A 3 -14.54 -15.82 -26.79
CA VAL A 3 -14.34 -14.63 -25.94
C VAL A 3 -15.64 -14.22 -25.23
N SER A 4 -16.81 -14.41 -25.87
CA SER A 4 -18.11 -14.10 -25.26
C SER A 4 -18.38 -14.95 -24.02
N GLN A 5 -18.08 -16.25 -24.08
CA GLN A 5 -18.27 -17.18 -22.98
C GLN A 5 -17.30 -16.91 -21.81
N PHE A 6 -16.12 -16.36 -22.11
CA PHE A 6 -15.17 -15.89 -21.11
C PHE A 6 -15.63 -14.59 -20.39
N LEU A 7 -16.45 -13.78 -21.06
CA LEU A 7 -16.97 -12.51 -20.53
C LEU A 7 -18.36 -12.63 -19.87
N GLU A 8 -18.91 -13.83 -19.79
CA GLU A 8 -20.16 -14.09 -19.06
C GLU A 8 -19.94 -14.02 -17.54
N GLY A 9 -20.97 -13.60 -16.79
CA GLY A 9 -20.96 -13.63 -15.33
C GLY A 9 -20.13 -12.52 -14.65
N LEU A 10 -19.85 -11.41 -15.33
CA LEU A 10 -19.18 -10.26 -14.71
C LEU A 10 -19.98 -9.72 -13.50
N PRO A 11 -19.31 -9.24 -12.44
CA PRO A 11 -19.99 -8.72 -11.25
C PRO A 11 -20.96 -7.58 -11.57
N SER A 12 -22.17 -7.68 -11.01
CA SER A 12 -23.17 -6.62 -11.06
C SER A 12 -23.53 -6.22 -9.63
N TYR A 13 -23.19 -4.98 -9.25
CA TYR A 13 -23.62 -4.43 -7.97
C TYR A 13 -25.13 -4.08 -7.98
N ASN A 14 -25.65 -3.70 -9.14
CA ASN A 14 -27.07 -3.41 -9.38
C ASN A 14 -27.35 -3.50 -10.88
N GLU A 15 -28.23 -4.42 -11.27
CA GLU A 15 -28.62 -4.67 -12.66
C GLU A 15 -29.22 -3.44 -13.35
N ASN A 16 -29.79 -2.51 -12.57
CA ASN A 16 -30.42 -1.31 -13.11
C ASN A 16 -29.43 -0.21 -13.52
N ASN A 17 -28.17 -0.23 -13.02
CA ASN A 17 -27.21 0.88 -13.16
C ASN A 17 -27.00 1.36 -14.60
N PHE A 18 -27.01 0.43 -15.57
CA PHE A 18 -26.78 0.73 -16.99
C PHE A 18 -27.94 0.30 -17.90
N SER A 19 -29.00 -0.29 -17.35
CA SER A 19 -30.16 -0.79 -18.11
C SER A 19 -30.88 0.28 -18.96
N LYS A 20 -30.80 1.55 -18.55
CA LYS A 20 -31.44 2.70 -19.21
C LYS A 20 -30.44 3.63 -19.90
N PHE A 21 -29.16 3.26 -19.96
CA PHE A 21 -28.15 4.08 -20.60
C PHE A 21 -28.38 4.07 -22.12
N HIS A 22 -28.62 5.24 -22.71
CA HIS A 22 -28.91 5.38 -24.14
C HIS A 22 -28.03 6.47 -24.75
N VAL A 23 -27.16 6.08 -25.68
CA VAL A 23 -26.17 6.97 -26.31
C VAL A 23 -26.82 7.95 -27.31
N ASP A 24 -27.92 7.53 -27.96
CA ASP A 24 -28.59 8.31 -29.01
C ASP A 24 -29.77 9.16 -28.50
N SER A 25 -29.92 9.31 -27.17
CA SER A 25 -30.89 10.27 -26.65
C SER A 25 -30.30 11.63 -26.96
N ASN A 26 -30.90 12.31 -27.93
CA ASN A 26 -30.47 13.51 -28.64
C ASN A 26 -30.16 14.76 -27.78
N SER A 27 -29.83 14.59 -26.50
CA SER A 27 -29.09 15.58 -25.76
C SER A 27 -27.63 15.54 -26.21
N ARG A 28 -27.24 16.55 -26.98
CA ARG A 28 -25.88 17.12 -26.96
C ARG A 28 -25.53 17.53 -25.51
N SER A 29 -25.44 16.57 -24.60
CA SER A 29 -25.12 16.74 -23.18
C SER A 29 -23.63 16.68 -22.92
N SER A 30 -22.81 16.80 -23.99
CA SER A 30 -21.50 17.38 -23.78
C SER A 30 -21.72 18.68 -23.00
N LEU A 31 -21.06 18.80 -21.84
CA LEU A 31 -20.75 20.06 -21.15
C LEU A 31 -21.62 20.55 -20.00
N LYS A 32 -22.60 19.80 -19.46
CA LYS A 32 -23.00 20.10 -18.07
C LYS A 32 -21.92 19.55 -17.15
N ARG A 33 -20.82 20.30 -17.02
CA ARG A 33 -19.82 20.10 -15.97
C ARG A 33 -20.59 19.87 -14.67
N PRO A 34 -20.24 18.84 -13.88
CA PRO A 34 -20.81 18.67 -12.55
C PRO A 34 -20.75 20.00 -11.80
N SER A 35 -21.82 20.31 -11.07
CA SER A 35 -21.84 21.52 -10.25
C SER A 35 -20.64 21.52 -9.31
N VAL A 36 -19.94 22.65 -9.23
CA VAL A 36 -18.81 22.81 -8.31
C VAL A 36 -19.33 22.82 -6.88
N TYR A 37 -18.74 22.00 -6.02
CA TYR A 37 -19.01 22.05 -4.58
C TYR A 37 -18.37 23.31 -3.98
N VAL A 38 -19.19 24.18 -3.38
CA VAL A 38 -18.75 25.36 -2.63
C VAL A 38 -19.04 25.10 -1.15
N PRO A 39 -18.01 24.82 -0.32
CA PRO A 39 -18.21 24.62 1.11
C PRO A 39 -18.71 25.90 1.78
N THR A 40 -19.85 25.83 2.49
CA THR A 40 -20.43 26.96 3.23
C THR A 40 -20.28 26.83 4.75
N ARG A 41 -19.81 25.66 5.21
CA ARG A 41 -19.60 25.34 6.62
C ARG A 41 -18.22 24.75 6.78
N GLU A 42 -17.56 25.14 7.85
CA GLU A 42 -16.27 24.58 8.24
C GLU A 42 -16.50 23.37 9.17
N TYR A 43 -15.79 22.28 8.89
CA TYR A 43 -15.76 21.10 9.74
C TYR A 43 -14.30 20.79 10.09
N PRO A 44 -13.94 20.68 11.38
CA PRO A 44 -12.56 20.39 11.77
C PRO A 44 -12.17 18.97 11.35
N SER A 45 -10.91 18.78 10.96
CA SER A 45 -10.36 17.45 10.68
C SER A 45 -10.04 16.74 11.99
N GLU A 46 -10.40 15.46 12.12
CA GLU A 46 -10.10 14.66 13.31
C GLU A 46 -8.60 14.33 13.44
N GLN A 47 -7.90 14.20 12.32
CA GLN A 47 -6.48 13.86 12.27
C GLN A 47 -5.77 14.73 11.24
N ILE A 48 -4.47 14.98 11.48
CA ILE A 48 -3.60 15.73 10.59
C ILE A 48 -2.42 14.88 10.14
N ILE A 49 -2.06 14.99 8.87
CA ILE A 49 -0.87 14.31 8.34
C ILE A 49 0.36 15.15 8.71
N VAL A 50 1.31 14.54 9.42
CA VAL A 50 2.55 15.19 9.86
C VAL A 50 3.75 14.43 9.33
N THR A 51 4.77 15.16 8.87
CA THR A 51 6.06 14.59 8.49
C THR A 51 7.01 14.54 9.68
N GLU A 52 7.81 13.48 9.76
CA GLU A 52 8.87 13.40 10.76
C GLU A 52 9.93 14.48 10.48
N LYS A 53 10.33 15.23 11.52
CA LYS A 53 11.34 16.29 11.40
C LYS A 53 12.77 15.77 11.42
N THR A 54 12.97 14.51 11.78
CA THR A 54 14.31 13.93 11.95
C THR A 54 14.96 13.67 10.60
N SER A 55 16.21 14.09 10.44
CA SER A 55 17.03 13.72 9.28
C SER A 55 17.10 12.21 9.14
N ILE A 56 16.91 11.71 7.91
CA ILE A 56 16.94 10.28 7.59
C ILE A 56 18.27 9.62 8.01
N LEU A 57 19.38 10.36 7.95
CA LEU A 57 20.68 9.85 8.35
C LEU A 57 20.75 9.66 9.87
N LEU A 58 20.27 10.64 10.64
CA LEU A 58 20.25 10.56 12.10
C LEU A 58 19.32 9.44 12.57
N LYS A 59 18.13 9.32 11.95
CA LYS A 59 17.20 8.21 12.21
C LYS A 59 17.87 6.86 11.97
N TYR A 60 18.59 6.72 10.86
CA TYR A 60 19.32 5.50 10.54
C TYR A 60 20.41 5.17 11.57
N MET A 61 21.26 6.15 11.91
CA MET A 61 22.34 5.96 12.89
C MET A 61 21.80 5.57 14.26
N GLN A 62 20.76 6.26 14.74
CA GLN A 62 20.12 5.96 16.03
C GLN A 62 19.52 4.54 16.03
N GLN A 63 18.78 4.17 14.98
CA GLN A 63 18.23 2.80 14.86
C GLN A 63 19.32 1.73 14.88
N HIS A 64 20.46 1.96 14.22
CA HIS A 64 21.58 1.02 14.24
C HIS A 64 22.24 0.95 15.61
N TRP A 65 22.39 2.08 16.29
CA TRP A 65 22.90 2.13 17.65
C TRP A 65 22.00 1.39 18.63
N ASP A 66 20.70 1.69 18.63
CA ASP A 66 19.72 1.07 19.52
C ASP A 66 19.64 -0.46 19.31
N LYS A 67 19.73 -0.92 18.05
CA LYS A 67 19.85 -2.36 17.74
C LYS A 67 21.12 -2.97 18.33
N LYS A 68 22.26 -2.28 18.26
CA LYS A 68 23.54 -2.75 18.86
C LYS A 68 23.47 -2.77 20.39
N VAL A 69 22.89 -1.75 21.02
CA VAL A 69 22.70 -1.72 22.46
C VAL A 69 21.74 -2.83 22.90
N SER A 70 20.59 -2.97 22.24
CA SER A 70 19.62 -4.03 22.56
C SER A 70 20.20 -5.45 22.37
N SER A 71 21.00 -5.67 21.32
CA SER A 71 21.67 -6.96 21.10
C SER A 71 22.84 -7.21 22.06
N SER A 72 23.62 -6.19 22.45
CA SER A 72 24.71 -6.34 23.43
C SER A 72 24.20 -6.52 24.86
N VAL A 73 23.08 -5.88 25.22
CA VAL A 73 22.42 -6.07 26.53
C VAL A 73 21.81 -7.47 26.61
N LYS A 74 21.15 -7.96 25.55
CA LYS A 74 20.65 -9.35 25.50
C LYS A 74 21.76 -10.41 25.51
N LYS A 75 22.95 -10.10 24.99
CA LYS A 75 24.12 -11.01 25.05
C LYS A 75 24.81 -11.07 26.42
N ARG A 76 24.47 -10.19 27.36
CA ARG A 76 24.95 -10.32 28.75
C ARG A 76 24.11 -11.26 29.63
N ASP A 77 22.96 -11.73 29.14
CA ASP A 77 22.13 -12.76 29.81
C ASP A 77 22.21 -14.15 29.15
N LEU A 78 22.89 -14.28 28.00
CA LEU A 78 23.16 -15.58 27.35
C LEU A 78 24.66 -15.91 27.47
N THR A 79 25.07 -16.39 28.63
CA THR A 79 26.30 -17.17 28.75
C THR A 79 25.96 -18.65 28.67
N THR A 80 26.72 -19.34 27.79
CA THR A 80 26.92 -20.81 27.72
C THR A 80 25.95 -21.58 26.81
N ASP A 81 26.25 -21.65 25.51
CA ASP A 81 26.70 -22.92 24.88
C ASP A 81 27.08 -22.75 23.39
N GLU A 82 28.31 -23.19 23.08
CA GLU A 82 28.80 -23.89 21.88
C GLU A 82 28.77 -23.28 20.45
N GLU A 83 30.01 -23.05 19.97
CA GLU A 83 30.61 -23.33 18.63
C GLU A 83 30.20 -22.55 17.35
N PRO A 84 31.15 -21.85 16.69
CA PRO A 84 30.93 -21.17 15.41
C PRO A 84 31.22 -22.07 14.19
N SER A 85 30.20 -22.79 13.71
CA SER A 85 30.32 -23.57 12.47
C SER A 85 30.41 -22.67 11.22
N ARG A 86 31.63 -22.62 10.67
CA ARG A 86 32.01 -21.96 9.42
C ARG A 86 31.44 -22.70 8.19
N LYS A 87 31.30 -21.92 7.10
CA LYS A 87 31.29 -22.26 5.66
C LYS A 87 29.90 -22.35 4.96
N ARG A 88 29.65 -21.38 4.08
CA ARG A 88 28.71 -21.49 2.94
C ARG A 88 29.42 -22.21 1.78
N PRO A 89 28.76 -23.13 1.05
CA PRO A 89 29.08 -23.41 -0.34
C PRO A 89 28.01 -22.83 -1.27
N ARG A 90 28.49 -22.22 -2.37
CA ARG A 90 27.71 -21.71 -3.51
C ARG A 90 27.36 -22.91 -4.40
N SER A 91 26.07 -23.20 -4.59
CA SER A 91 25.63 -24.20 -5.58
C SER A 91 25.14 -23.52 -6.85
N GLU A 92 25.69 -23.97 -7.96
CA GLU A 92 25.37 -23.60 -9.33
C GLU A 92 24.00 -24.15 -9.76
N TYR A 93 23.43 -23.53 -10.80
CA TYR A 93 22.21 -23.93 -11.49
C TYR A 93 22.43 -25.17 -12.38
N PRO A 94 21.43 -26.05 -12.56
CA PRO A 94 21.34 -26.91 -13.73
C PRO A 94 20.28 -26.43 -14.74
N SER A 95 20.50 -26.88 -15.98
CA SER A 95 19.98 -26.52 -17.30
C SER A 95 18.48 -26.40 -17.50
#